data_AF-A0A916RH76-F1
#
_entry.id   AF-A0A916RH76-F1
#
_cell.length_a   1.000
_cell.length_b   1.000
_cell.length_c   1.000
_cell.angle_alpha   90.00
_cell.angle_beta   90.00
_cell.angle_gamma   90.00
#
_symmetry.space_group_name_H-M   'P 1'
#
loop_
_entity.id
_entity.type
_entity.pdbx_description
1 polymer ?
#
loop_
_entity_poly.entity_id
_entity_poly.type
_entity_poly.pdbx_seq_one_letter_code
_entity_poly.pdbx_strand_id
1 'polypeptide(L)'
;MKKLMKQVITAKLKLHLSSEQKELLREVSLAYRDALNYSSEIAFTNGKVSSSNKLQKLVYQDIRTKFGLPSQMSCNVPRQVAATYKGLWTKVKQNANHLQLGQTKKRYQGLDKPPKYASRTCNLNYKRDYSFVKQGVSLITLQGRIKVPYSGYNKHIKLITSGKNTVKFGGAKIYYARSTRTYYLLVSLELEIPNIEPDAINRVVGVDVGQRYHAVTTDIRNQTHFYSGKQCNHKATCYQKARKSLQQKGTRSAKRRLVS
;
A
#
# COMPACT_ATOMS: atom_id res chain seq x y z
N MET A 1 7.10 30.56 -17.58
CA MET A 1 6.18 29.46 -17.18
C MET A 1 6.56 29.00 -15.79
N LYS A 2 5.62 28.90 -14.84
CA LYS A 2 5.94 28.37 -13.49
C LYS A 2 6.33 26.89 -13.63
N LYS A 3 7.50 26.52 -13.12
CA LYS A 3 7.96 25.13 -13.08
C LYS A 3 6.94 24.32 -12.26
N LEU A 4 6.56 23.15 -12.73
CA LEU A 4 5.70 22.22 -12.00
C LEU A 4 6.56 21.11 -11.41
N MET A 5 6.22 20.67 -10.20
CA MET A 5 6.78 19.47 -9.59
C MET A 5 5.72 18.36 -9.51
N LYS A 6 6.19 17.12 -9.54
CA LYS A 6 5.32 15.94 -9.50
C LYS A 6 5.23 15.40 -8.08
N GLN A 7 4.02 15.29 -7.57
CA GLN A 7 3.75 14.66 -6.28
C GLN A 7 2.89 13.42 -6.47
N VAL A 8 3.29 12.30 -5.87
CA VAL A 8 2.51 11.07 -5.88
C VAL A 8 1.80 10.88 -4.55
N ILE A 9 0.48 10.78 -4.59
CA ILE A 9 -0.36 10.43 -3.44
C ILE A 9 -1.07 9.10 -3.68
N THR A 10 -1.50 8.41 -2.61
CA THR A 10 -2.26 7.17 -2.72
C THR A 10 -3.72 7.39 -2.29
N ALA A 11 -4.65 7.25 -3.22
CA ALA A 11 -6.07 7.24 -2.93
C ALA A 11 -6.52 5.85 -2.47
N LYS A 12 -7.03 5.76 -1.23
CA LYS A 12 -7.65 4.55 -0.70
C LYS A 12 -9.15 4.56 -0.96
N LEU A 13 -9.61 3.65 -1.81
CA LEU A 13 -11.01 3.52 -2.23
C LEU A 13 -11.59 2.23 -1.65
N LYS A 14 -12.70 2.33 -0.91
CA LYS A 14 -13.49 1.18 -0.44
C LYS A 14 -14.33 0.67 -1.60
N LEU A 15 -14.19 -0.61 -1.94
CA LEU A 15 -14.96 -1.25 -3.00
C LEU A 15 -16.31 -1.76 -2.47
N HIS A 16 -17.39 -1.45 -3.18
CA HIS A 16 -18.74 -1.94 -2.89
C HIS A 16 -19.03 -3.14 -3.79
N LEU A 17 -18.81 -4.34 -3.25
CA LEU A 17 -18.86 -5.60 -3.99
C LEU A 17 -20.12 -6.38 -3.63
N SER A 18 -20.73 -7.02 -4.63
CA SER A 18 -21.66 -8.12 -4.37
C SER A 18 -20.92 -9.33 -3.79
N SER A 19 -21.66 -10.30 -3.25
CA SER A 19 -21.08 -11.55 -2.74
C SER A 19 -20.29 -12.29 -3.82
N GLU A 20 -20.83 -12.36 -5.03
CA GLU A 20 -20.17 -12.97 -6.19
C GLU A 20 -18.89 -12.24 -6.57
N GLN A 21 -18.94 -10.90 -6.73
CA GLN A 21 -17.76 -10.10 -7.06
C GLN A 21 -16.67 -10.19 -5.99
N LYS A 22 -17.06 -10.36 -4.72
CA LYS A 22 -16.14 -10.54 -3.60
C LYS A 22 -15.37 -11.86 -3.70
N GLU A 23 -16.00 -12.93 -4.17
CA GLU A 23 -15.31 -14.20 -4.41
C GLU A 23 -14.41 -14.12 -5.64
N LEU A 24 -14.81 -13.47 -6.72
CA LEU A 24 -13.92 -13.22 -7.87
C LEU A 24 -12.64 -12.46 -7.48
N LEU A 25 -12.77 -11.44 -6.62
CA LEU A 25 -11.62 -10.69 -6.08
C LEU A 25 -10.79 -11.51 -5.09
N ARG A 26 -11.41 -12.45 -4.38
CA ARG A 26 -10.70 -13.38 -3.50
C ARG A 26 -9.88 -14.36 -4.33
N GLU A 27 -10.45 -14.97 -5.36
CA GLU A 27 -9.76 -15.92 -6.23
C GLU A 27 -8.50 -15.29 -6.85
N VAL A 28 -8.65 -14.13 -7.52
CA VAL A 28 -7.51 -13.46 -8.15
C VAL A 28 -6.45 -13.01 -7.13
N SER A 29 -6.85 -12.55 -5.94
CA SER A 29 -5.89 -12.12 -4.91
C SER A 29 -5.19 -13.29 -4.20
N LEU A 30 -5.83 -14.46 -4.11
CA LEU A 30 -5.19 -15.69 -3.63
C LEU A 30 -4.25 -16.26 -4.68
N ALA A 31 -4.68 -16.39 -5.94
CA ALA A 31 -3.82 -16.83 -7.04
C ALA A 31 -2.59 -15.93 -7.20
N TYR A 32 -2.76 -14.61 -7.06
CA TYR A 32 -1.63 -13.66 -7.10
C TYR A 32 -0.66 -13.86 -5.92
N ARG A 33 -1.18 -14.06 -4.70
CA ARG A 33 -0.36 -14.37 -3.51
C ARG A 33 0.40 -15.68 -3.68
N ASP A 34 -0.24 -16.70 -4.22
CA ASP A 34 0.36 -18.02 -4.37
C ASP A 34 1.43 -18.01 -5.47
N ALA A 35 1.20 -17.28 -6.56
CA ALA A 35 2.22 -17.00 -7.58
C ALA A 35 3.42 -16.22 -7.01
N LEU A 36 3.20 -15.26 -6.10
CA LEU A 36 4.29 -14.56 -5.41
C LEU A 36 5.11 -15.51 -4.54
N ASN A 37 4.45 -16.38 -3.76
CA ASN A 37 5.15 -17.37 -2.92
C ASN A 37 5.95 -18.37 -3.75
N TYR A 38 5.34 -18.92 -4.81
CA TYR A 38 6.02 -19.77 -5.77
C TYR A 38 7.25 -19.09 -6.37
N SER A 39 7.08 -17.87 -6.88
CA SER A 39 8.18 -17.12 -7.49
C SER A 39 9.27 -16.75 -6.47
N SER A 40 8.90 -16.56 -5.20
CA SER A 40 9.84 -16.30 -4.11
C SER A 40 10.71 -17.51 -3.82
N GLU A 41 10.15 -18.72 -3.85
CA GLU A 41 10.90 -19.96 -3.69
C GLU A 41 11.83 -20.19 -4.87
N ILE A 42 11.36 -20.03 -6.11
CA ILE A 42 12.21 -20.11 -7.31
C ILE A 42 13.35 -19.08 -7.26
N ALA A 43 13.06 -17.84 -6.87
CA ALA A 43 14.09 -16.82 -6.68
C ALA A 43 15.13 -17.24 -5.63
N PHE A 44 14.70 -17.86 -4.53
CA PHE A 44 15.56 -18.32 -3.45
C PHE A 44 16.52 -19.42 -3.90
N THR A 45 15.98 -20.48 -4.51
CA THR A 45 16.74 -21.66 -4.96
C THR A 45 17.69 -21.34 -6.11
N ASN A 46 17.39 -20.31 -6.90
CA ASN A 46 18.24 -19.83 -7.99
C ASN A 46 19.23 -18.74 -7.54
N GLY A 47 19.72 -18.80 -6.30
CA GLY A 47 20.73 -17.86 -5.79
C GLY A 47 20.15 -16.51 -5.36
N LYS A 48 18.93 -16.48 -4.84
CA LYS A 48 18.27 -15.28 -4.27
C LYS A 48 18.14 -14.14 -5.29
N VAL A 49 17.64 -14.47 -6.49
CA VAL A 49 17.55 -13.59 -7.65
C VAL A 49 16.78 -12.30 -7.32
N SER A 50 17.43 -11.15 -7.54
CA SER A 50 16.84 -9.81 -7.35
C SER A 50 16.61 -9.05 -8.66
N SER A 51 16.88 -9.69 -9.81
CA SER A 51 16.59 -9.13 -11.14
C SER A 51 15.22 -9.57 -11.63
N SER A 52 14.35 -8.60 -11.93
CA SER A 52 13.00 -8.86 -12.42
C SER A 52 13.00 -9.64 -13.74
N ASN A 53 13.91 -9.29 -14.65
CA ASN A 53 13.95 -9.90 -15.98
C ASN A 53 14.44 -11.34 -15.91
N LYS A 54 15.48 -11.61 -15.10
CA LYS A 54 15.96 -12.97 -14.88
C LYS A 54 14.87 -13.83 -14.24
N LEU A 55 14.23 -13.32 -13.18
CA LEU A 55 13.17 -14.06 -12.50
C LEU A 55 11.98 -14.31 -13.42
N GLN A 56 11.53 -13.32 -14.19
CA GLN A 56 10.41 -13.48 -15.12
C GLN A 56 10.67 -14.60 -16.14
N LYS A 57 11.88 -14.74 -16.69
CA LYS A 57 12.21 -15.85 -17.59
C LYS A 57 12.03 -17.23 -16.93
N LEU A 58 12.28 -17.32 -15.62
CA LEU A 58 12.16 -18.57 -14.87
C LEU A 58 10.70 -18.92 -14.54
N VAL A 59 9.85 -17.92 -14.24
CA VAL A 59 8.53 -18.18 -13.63
C VAL A 59 7.34 -17.85 -14.54
N TYR A 60 7.54 -17.12 -15.65
CA TYR A 60 6.40 -16.56 -16.39
C TYR A 60 5.43 -17.62 -16.91
N GLN A 61 5.94 -18.69 -17.53
CA GLN A 61 5.08 -19.75 -18.07
C GLN A 61 4.33 -20.49 -16.96
N ASP A 62 5.04 -20.86 -15.89
CA ASP A 62 4.44 -21.44 -14.69
C ASP A 62 3.34 -20.55 -14.09
N ILE A 63 3.55 -19.23 -14.07
CA ILE A 63 2.55 -18.31 -13.56
C ILE A 63 1.29 -18.31 -14.42
N ARG A 64 1.46 -18.32 -15.75
CA ARG A 64 0.35 -18.35 -16.71
C ARG A 64 -0.44 -19.64 -16.63
N THR A 65 0.22 -20.79 -16.49
CA THR A 65 -0.42 -22.11 -16.53
C THR A 65 -0.93 -22.57 -15.16
N LYS A 66 -0.10 -22.50 -14.10
CA LYS A 66 -0.45 -23.03 -12.77
C LYS A 66 -1.43 -22.14 -12.00
N PHE A 67 -1.29 -20.82 -12.12
CA PHE A 67 -2.11 -19.85 -11.38
C PHE A 67 -3.15 -19.13 -12.25
N GLY A 68 -3.15 -19.36 -13.57
CA GLY A 68 -4.09 -18.74 -14.50
C GLY A 68 -4.01 -17.21 -14.59
N LEU A 69 -2.95 -16.59 -14.05
CA LEU A 69 -2.88 -15.14 -13.95
C LEU A 69 -2.77 -14.49 -15.34
N PRO A 70 -3.47 -13.38 -15.62
CA PRO A 70 -3.30 -12.62 -16.88
C PRO A 70 -1.84 -12.22 -17.13
N SER A 71 -1.49 -11.96 -18.40
CA SER A 71 -0.11 -11.65 -18.80
C SER A 71 0.52 -10.49 -18.01
N GLN A 72 -0.23 -9.40 -17.79
CA GLN A 72 0.28 -8.25 -17.06
C GLN A 72 0.55 -8.57 -15.57
N MET A 73 -0.34 -9.34 -14.93
CA MET A 73 -0.13 -9.83 -13.56
C MET A 73 1.05 -10.81 -13.49
N SER A 74 1.17 -11.69 -14.48
CA SER A 74 2.28 -12.65 -14.59
C SER A 74 3.63 -11.95 -14.71
N CYS A 75 3.67 -10.77 -15.31
CA CYS A 75 4.86 -9.92 -15.28
C CYS A 75 5.04 -9.15 -13.96
N ASN A 76 3.96 -8.77 -13.28
CA ASN A 76 4.02 -8.02 -12.02
C ASN A 76 4.56 -8.86 -10.85
N VAL A 77 4.21 -10.15 -10.80
CA VAL A 77 4.67 -11.09 -9.77
C VAL A 77 6.21 -11.11 -9.65
N PRO A 78 6.98 -11.45 -10.71
CA PRO A 78 8.44 -11.48 -10.62
C PRO A 78 9.04 -10.09 -10.35
N ARG A 79 8.44 -9.00 -10.85
CA ARG A 79 8.87 -7.63 -10.50
C ARG A 79 8.77 -7.36 -9.00
N GLN A 80 7.65 -7.74 -8.39
CA GLN A 80 7.44 -7.55 -6.95
C GLN A 80 8.38 -8.41 -6.11
N VAL A 81 8.57 -9.68 -6.49
CA VAL A 81 9.49 -10.59 -5.79
C VAL A 81 10.93 -10.08 -5.93
N ALA A 82 11.37 -9.75 -7.13
CA ALA A 82 12.70 -9.21 -7.37
C ALA A 82 12.97 -7.92 -6.57
N ALA A 83 12.00 -7.00 -6.51
CA ALA A 83 12.10 -5.79 -5.68
C ALA A 83 12.22 -6.11 -4.18
N THR A 84 11.51 -7.15 -3.71
CA THR A 84 11.61 -7.62 -2.33
C THR A 84 13.01 -8.13 -2.04
N TYR A 85 13.55 -9.02 -2.89
CA TYR A 85 14.92 -9.53 -2.78
C TYR A 85 15.96 -8.41 -2.87
N LYS A 86 15.78 -7.44 -3.77
CA LYS A 86 16.67 -6.28 -3.87
C LYS A 86 16.75 -5.52 -2.54
N GLY A 87 15.61 -5.27 -1.90
CA GLY A 87 15.57 -4.63 -0.57
C GLY A 87 16.24 -5.46 0.52
N LEU A 88 16.07 -6.79 0.50
CA LEU A 88 16.73 -7.69 1.45
C LEU A 88 18.26 -7.71 1.26
N TRP A 89 18.74 -7.70 0.02
CA TRP A 89 20.16 -7.56 -0.29
C TRP A 89 20.74 -6.23 0.20
N THR A 90 20.00 -5.12 0.05
CA THR A 90 20.42 -3.82 0.60
C THR A 90 20.59 -3.91 2.12
N LYS A 91 19.68 -4.56 2.84
CA LYS A 91 19.78 -4.75 4.30
C LYS A 91 20.97 -5.62 4.70
N VAL A 92 21.28 -6.66 3.92
CA VAL A 92 22.50 -7.47 4.13
C VAL A 92 23.75 -6.60 4.02
N LYS A 93 23.85 -5.79 2.96
CA LYS A 93 25.01 -4.90 2.74
C LYS A 93 25.16 -3.86 3.86
N GLN A 94 24.06 -3.22 4.26
CA GLN A 94 24.05 -2.27 5.38
C GLN A 94 24.47 -2.94 6.69
N ASN A 95 23.96 -4.14 6.99
CA ASN A 95 24.35 -4.87 8.18
C ASN A 95 25.82 -5.29 8.17
N ALA A 96 26.37 -5.68 7.01
CA ALA A 96 27.79 -5.96 6.88
C ALA A 96 28.66 -4.74 7.22
N ASN A 97 28.26 -3.55 6.74
CA ASN A 97 28.93 -2.30 7.10
C ASN A 97 28.81 -2.00 8.61
N HIS A 98 27.64 -2.21 9.21
CA HIS A 98 27.44 -2.00 10.66
C HIS A 98 28.26 -3.00 11.51
N LEU A 99 28.49 -4.22 11.04
CA LEU A 99 29.36 -5.20 11.68
C LEU A 99 30.83 -4.74 11.64
N GLN A 100 31.28 -4.25 10.48
CA GLN A 100 32.64 -3.70 10.32
C GLN A 100 32.88 -2.47 11.20
N LEU A 101 31.87 -1.61 11.36
CA LEU A 101 31.91 -0.44 12.23
C LEU A 101 31.67 -0.75 13.73
N GLY A 102 31.49 -2.02 14.11
CA GLY A 102 31.24 -2.42 15.49
C GLY A 102 29.88 -1.99 16.07
N GLN A 103 28.99 -1.42 15.25
CA GLN A 103 27.67 -0.92 15.67
C GLN A 103 26.69 -2.05 16.02
N THR A 104 26.92 -3.24 15.48
CA THR A 104 26.16 -4.45 15.82
C THR A 104 27.07 -5.67 15.77
N LYS A 105 26.74 -6.69 16.56
CA LYS A 105 27.37 -8.02 16.50
C LYS A 105 26.47 -9.07 15.82
N LYS A 106 25.23 -8.70 15.46
CA LYS A 106 24.24 -9.64 14.91
C LYS A 106 24.18 -9.55 13.38
N ARG A 107 24.35 -10.71 12.71
CA ARG A 107 24.13 -10.88 11.27
C ARG A 107 22.65 -10.75 10.91
N TYR A 108 22.36 -10.10 9.79
CA TYR A 108 21.03 -10.05 9.22
C TYR A 108 20.66 -11.39 8.56
N GLN A 109 19.59 -12.02 9.06
CA GLN A 109 19.13 -13.35 8.63
C GLN A 109 17.95 -13.30 7.63
N GLY A 110 17.59 -12.11 7.13
CA GLY A 110 16.41 -11.95 6.27
C GLY A 110 16.48 -12.60 4.89
N LEU A 111 17.64 -13.19 4.54
CA LEU A 111 17.85 -13.99 3.34
C LEU A 111 18.16 -15.47 3.63
N ASP A 112 17.95 -15.94 4.86
CA ASP A 112 18.17 -17.35 5.22
C ASP A 112 16.97 -18.23 4.85
N LYS A 113 15.81 -17.62 4.59
CA LYS A 113 14.58 -18.29 4.12
C LYS A 113 13.91 -17.49 3.00
N PRO A 114 13.15 -18.14 2.10
CA PRO A 114 12.38 -17.43 1.10
C PRO A 114 11.35 -16.49 1.77
N PRO A 115 11.25 -15.22 1.36
CA PRO A 115 10.22 -14.31 1.83
C PRO A 115 8.82 -14.86 1.52
N LYS A 116 7.93 -14.84 2.52
CA LYS A 116 6.54 -15.30 2.37
C LYS A 116 5.57 -14.13 2.29
N TYR A 117 4.62 -14.24 1.37
CA TYR A 117 3.53 -13.30 1.15
C TYR A 117 2.25 -13.88 1.75
N ALA A 118 1.81 -13.32 2.88
CA ALA A 118 0.59 -13.75 3.58
C ALA A 118 -0.65 -12.90 3.24
N SER A 119 -0.43 -11.65 2.81
CA SER A 119 -1.49 -10.70 2.52
C SER A 119 -2.15 -10.99 1.19
N ARG A 120 -3.49 -10.89 1.16
CA ARG A 120 -4.27 -10.90 -0.08
C ARG A 120 -4.15 -9.54 -0.74
N THR A 121 -3.21 -9.44 -1.66
CA THR A 121 -2.95 -8.23 -2.45
C THR A 121 -2.75 -8.59 -3.91
N CYS A 122 -3.08 -7.67 -4.81
CA CYS A 122 -2.82 -7.83 -6.23
C CYS A 122 -2.44 -6.47 -6.83
N ASN A 123 -1.28 -6.39 -7.51
CA ASN A 123 -0.85 -5.17 -8.19
C ASN A 123 -1.46 -5.10 -9.59
N LEU A 124 -2.03 -3.95 -9.91
CA LEU A 124 -2.79 -3.69 -11.13
C LEU A 124 -2.18 -2.51 -11.89
N ASN A 125 -2.07 -2.65 -13.21
CA ASN A 125 -1.66 -1.59 -14.11
C ASN A 125 -2.87 -0.83 -14.66
N TYR A 126 -2.77 0.49 -14.69
CA TYR A 126 -3.81 1.34 -15.26
C TYR A 126 -4.00 1.08 -16.75
N LYS A 127 -5.25 1.11 -17.21
CA LYS A 127 -5.73 0.77 -18.57
C LYS A 127 -5.54 -0.70 -19.01
N ARG A 128 -4.84 -1.53 -18.24
CA ARG A 128 -4.69 -2.98 -18.51
C ARG A 128 -5.50 -3.82 -17.55
N ASP A 129 -5.23 -3.67 -16.27
CA ASP A 129 -5.83 -4.46 -15.21
C ASP A 129 -6.95 -3.70 -14.50
N TYR A 130 -6.88 -2.37 -14.49
CA TYR A 130 -7.96 -1.54 -13.96
C TYR A 130 -8.13 -0.22 -14.73
N SER A 131 -9.33 0.33 -14.67
CA SER A 131 -9.63 1.67 -15.19
C SER A 131 -10.86 2.27 -14.51
N PHE A 132 -10.90 3.59 -14.40
CA PHE A 132 -12.09 4.30 -13.95
C PHE A 132 -13.12 4.40 -15.07
N VAL A 133 -14.37 4.06 -14.78
CA VAL A 133 -15.52 4.10 -15.70
C VAL A 133 -16.59 5.04 -15.13
N LYS A 134 -17.63 5.39 -15.91
CA LYS A 134 -18.67 6.35 -15.49
C LYS A 134 -19.27 6.02 -14.11
N GLN A 135 -19.47 4.73 -13.81
CA GLN A 135 -20.10 4.25 -12.57
C GLN A 135 -19.14 3.35 -11.77
N GLY A 136 -17.93 3.83 -11.49
CA GLY A 136 -17.00 3.15 -10.58
C GLY A 136 -15.67 2.77 -11.22
N VAL A 137 -15.15 1.60 -10.85
CA VAL A 137 -13.88 1.08 -11.34
C VAL A 137 -14.08 -0.27 -12.01
N SER A 138 -13.50 -0.45 -13.19
CA SER A 138 -13.39 -1.76 -13.83
C SER A 138 -12.11 -2.43 -13.34
N LEU A 139 -12.22 -3.69 -12.90
CA LEU A 139 -11.14 -4.51 -12.37
C LEU A 139 -11.09 -5.83 -13.11
N ILE A 140 -9.90 -6.27 -13.50
CA ILE A 140 -9.67 -7.61 -14.04
C ILE A 140 -9.71 -8.66 -12.91
N THR A 141 -10.29 -9.81 -13.20
CA THR A 141 -10.31 -11.03 -12.38
C THR A 141 -9.83 -12.20 -13.24
N LEU A 142 -9.82 -13.42 -12.69
CA LEU A 142 -9.52 -14.62 -13.47
C LEU A 142 -10.62 -14.96 -14.49
N GLN A 143 -11.86 -14.52 -14.22
CA GLN A 143 -13.05 -14.83 -15.01
C GLN A 143 -13.51 -13.62 -15.86
N GLY A 144 -12.62 -12.67 -16.12
CA GLY A 144 -12.92 -11.46 -16.90
C GLY A 144 -12.96 -10.18 -16.07
N ARG A 145 -13.60 -9.13 -16.59
CA ARG A 145 -13.63 -7.81 -15.92
C ARG A 145 -14.94 -7.60 -15.18
N ILE A 146 -14.85 -7.11 -13.94
CA ILE A 146 -16.00 -6.65 -13.15
C ILE A 146 -16.03 -5.13 -13.06
N LYS A 147 -17.22 -4.54 -12.89
CA LYS A 147 -17.41 -3.11 -12.62
C LYS A 147 -17.91 -2.94 -11.18
N VAL A 148 -17.25 -2.08 -10.42
CA VAL A 148 -17.43 -1.99 -8.97
C VAL A 148 -17.56 -0.52 -8.54
N PRO A 149 -18.66 -0.13 -7.88
CA PRO A 149 -18.77 1.16 -7.23
C PRO A 149 -17.77 1.30 -6.09
N TYR A 150 -17.34 2.52 -5.79
CA TYR A 150 -16.40 2.77 -4.70
C TYR A 150 -16.72 4.05 -3.93
N SER A 151 -16.30 4.10 -2.68
CA SER A 151 -16.30 5.29 -1.84
C SER A 151 -14.90 5.56 -1.29
N GLY A 152 -14.65 6.78 -0.83
CA GLY A 152 -13.33 7.15 -0.34
C GLY A 152 -13.33 8.58 0.16
N TYR A 153 -12.13 9.08 0.49
CA TYR A 153 -11.99 10.46 0.93
C TYR A 153 -12.42 11.44 -0.17
N ASN A 154 -13.33 12.37 0.14
CA ASN A 154 -13.95 13.27 -0.83
C ASN A 154 -12.95 14.00 -1.73
N LYS A 155 -11.79 14.46 -1.20
CA LYS A 155 -10.76 15.10 -2.03
C LYS A 155 -10.16 14.14 -3.06
N HIS A 156 -9.90 12.89 -2.68
CA HIS A 156 -9.42 11.87 -3.62
C HIS A 156 -10.47 11.54 -4.69
N ILE A 157 -11.75 11.44 -4.29
CA ILE A 157 -12.85 11.19 -5.25
C ILE A 157 -12.91 12.32 -6.27
N LYS A 158 -12.88 13.59 -5.82
CA LYS A 158 -12.87 14.77 -6.71
C LYS A 158 -11.68 14.75 -7.68
N LEU A 159 -10.48 14.40 -7.20
CA LEU A 159 -9.29 14.26 -8.06
C LEU A 159 -9.47 13.18 -9.13
N ILE A 160 -10.11 12.05 -8.78
CA ILE A 160 -10.35 10.96 -9.73
C ILE A 160 -11.44 11.30 -10.75
N THR A 161 -12.54 11.94 -10.32
CA THR A 161 -13.70 12.21 -11.18
C THR A 161 -13.48 13.42 -12.08
N SER A 162 -12.98 14.51 -11.50
CA SER A 162 -12.93 15.83 -12.12
C SER A 162 -11.51 16.24 -12.53
N GLY A 163 -10.49 15.64 -11.92
CA GLY A 163 -9.08 15.92 -12.20
C GLY A 163 -8.48 15.13 -13.36
N LYS A 164 -9.27 14.56 -14.28
CA LYS A 164 -8.74 13.67 -15.35
C LYS A 164 -7.67 14.33 -16.22
N ASN A 165 -7.68 15.66 -16.35
CA ASN A 165 -6.70 16.42 -17.14
C ASN A 165 -5.53 16.95 -16.30
N THR A 166 -5.59 16.85 -14.98
CA THR A 166 -4.59 17.36 -14.02
C THR A 166 -3.95 16.25 -13.18
N VAL A 167 -4.45 15.02 -13.29
CA VAL A 167 -4.02 13.86 -12.50
C VAL A 167 -3.69 12.71 -13.43
N LYS A 168 -2.45 12.21 -13.33
CA LYS A 168 -2.04 10.99 -14.01
C LYS A 168 -2.25 9.79 -13.08
N PHE A 169 -3.06 8.83 -13.53
CA PHE A 169 -3.30 7.59 -12.80
C PHE A 169 -2.12 6.62 -12.96
N GLY A 170 -1.54 6.19 -11.83
CA GLY A 170 -0.43 5.24 -11.77
C GLY A 170 -0.88 3.79 -11.59
N GLY A 171 -0.04 2.96 -11.00
CA GLY A 171 -0.44 1.61 -10.59
C GLY A 171 -1.49 1.64 -9.46
N ALA A 172 -2.23 0.54 -9.33
CA ALA A 172 -3.10 0.31 -8.19
C ALA A 172 -2.78 -1.01 -7.49
N LYS A 173 -3.26 -1.15 -6.26
CA LYS A 173 -3.14 -2.38 -5.47
C LYS A 173 -4.49 -2.72 -4.85
N ILE A 174 -5.01 -3.91 -5.13
CA ILE A 174 -6.09 -4.50 -4.34
C ILE A 174 -5.51 -4.84 -2.97
N TYR A 175 -6.21 -4.45 -1.91
CA TYR A 175 -5.87 -4.74 -0.52
C TYR A 175 -7.08 -5.25 0.24
N TYR A 176 -6.99 -6.47 0.76
CA TYR A 176 -8.03 -7.02 1.64
C TYR A 176 -7.73 -6.71 3.11
N ALA A 177 -8.57 -5.88 3.72
CA ALA A 177 -8.52 -5.64 5.16
C ALA A 177 -9.22 -6.79 5.91
N ARG A 178 -8.44 -7.62 6.61
CA ARG A 178 -8.96 -8.77 7.36
C ARG A 178 -9.89 -8.39 8.51
N SER A 179 -9.62 -7.28 9.20
CA SER A 179 -10.43 -6.81 10.33
C SER A 179 -11.86 -6.51 9.89
N THR A 180 -12.00 -5.65 8.89
CA THR A 180 -13.31 -5.21 8.38
C THR A 180 -13.86 -6.08 7.25
N ARG A 181 -13.16 -7.17 6.89
CA ARG A 181 -13.49 -8.08 5.77
C ARG A 181 -13.82 -7.37 4.46
N THR A 182 -13.15 -6.24 4.22
CA THR A 182 -13.44 -5.29 3.14
C THR A 182 -12.28 -5.21 2.16
N TYR A 183 -12.59 -5.15 0.87
CA TYR A 183 -11.60 -4.86 -0.16
C TYR A 183 -11.46 -3.36 -0.39
N TYR A 184 -10.21 -2.93 -0.54
CA TYR A 184 -9.85 -1.59 -0.94
C TYR A 184 -9.03 -1.64 -2.22
N LEU A 185 -9.16 -0.60 -3.04
CA LEU A 185 -8.26 -0.29 -4.13
C LEU A 185 -7.39 0.90 -3.72
N LEU A 186 -6.09 0.68 -3.65
CA LEU A 186 -5.10 1.72 -3.39
C LEU A 186 -4.56 2.21 -4.73
N VAL A 187 -4.92 3.42 -5.13
CA VAL A 187 -4.59 3.97 -6.45
C VAL A 187 -3.53 5.05 -6.31
N SER A 188 -2.43 4.92 -7.04
CA SER A 188 -1.42 5.96 -7.15
C SER A 188 -1.92 7.10 -8.05
N LEU A 189 -1.92 8.33 -7.54
CA LEU A 189 -2.26 9.54 -8.27
C LEU A 189 -1.02 10.43 -8.35
N GLU A 190 -0.54 10.71 -9.56
CA GLU A 190 0.53 11.68 -9.82
C GLU A 190 -0.12 13.03 -10.13
N LEU A 191 0.17 14.01 -9.28
CA LEU A 191 -0.33 15.37 -9.35
C LEU A 191 0.79 16.29 -9.82
N GLU A 192 0.47 17.20 -10.73
CA GLU A 192 1.33 18.34 -11.02
C GLU A 192 0.95 19.48 -10.09
N ILE A 193 1.89 19.86 -9.22
CA ILE A 193 1.73 20.96 -8.28
C ILE A 193 2.75 22.05 -8.61
N PRO A 194 2.46 23.32 -8.30
CA PRO A 194 3.44 24.40 -8.49
C PRO A 194 4.75 24.05 -7.81
N ASN A 195 5.87 24.22 -8.53
CA ASN A 195 7.17 24.17 -7.88
C ASN A 195 7.25 25.30 -6.86
N ILE A 196 7.77 24.97 -5.69
CA ILE A 196 7.97 25.95 -4.62
C ILE A 196 9.43 26.36 -4.71
N GLU A 197 9.69 27.57 -5.22
CA GLU A 197 11.02 28.16 -5.16
C GLU A 197 11.26 28.64 -3.72
N PRO A 198 12.34 28.22 -3.05
CA PRO A 198 12.63 28.62 -1.67
C PRO A 198 12.59 30.14 -1.45
N ASP A 199 13.12 30.90 -2.41
CA ASP A 199 13.20 32.37 -2.34
C ASP A 199 11.83 33.05 -2.48
N ALA A 200 10.83 32.35 -3.00
CA ALA A 200 9.46 32.84 -3.10
C ALA A 200 8.65 32.65 -1.80
N ILE A 201 9.20 31.95 -0.80
CA ILE A 201 8.54 31.70 0.49
C ILE A 201 8.72 32.94 1.37
N ASN A 202 7.74 33.83 1.36
CA ASN A 202 7.74 35.05 2.18
C ASN A 202 7.19 34.86 3.61
N ARG A 203 6.63 33.69 3.91
CA ARG A 203 6.04 33.38 5.22
C ARG A 203 6.38 31.96 5.63
N VAL A 204 7.11 31.83 6.72
CA VAL A 204 7.40 30.56 7.38
C VAL A 204 6.47 30.43 8.59
N VAL A 205 5.90 29.25 8.76
CA VAL A 205 5.12 28.90 9.95
C VAL A 205 5.85 27.72 10.61
N GLY A 206 6.36 27.93 11.82
CA GLY A 206 6.89 26.86 12.65
C GLY A 206 5.75 25.96 13.10
N VAL A 207 5.89 24.65 12.90
CA VAL A 207 4.89 23.66 13.33
C VAL A 207 5.56 22.69 14.29
N ASP A 208 5.16 22.73 15.56
CA ASP A 208 5.56 21.75 16.56
C ASP A 208 4.43 20.74 16.79
N VAL A 209 4.76 19.46 16.94
CA VAL A 209 3.79 18.37 17.11
C VAL A 209 3.98 17.71 18.47
N GLY A 210 2.90 17.61 19.23
CA GLY A 210 2.93 17.07 20.59
C GLY A 210 1.80 16.10 20.91
N GLN A 211 1.88 15.49 22.09
CA GLN A 211 0.83 14.60 22.59
C GLN A 211 -0.41 15.39 23.07
N ARG A 212 -0.21 16.51 23.79
CA ARG A 212 -1.30 17.35 24.31
C ARG A 212 -1.95 18.19 23.20
N TYR A 213 -1.12 18.84 22.39
CA TYR A 213 -1.52 19.60 21.21
C TYR A 213 -0.98 18.87 19.99
N HIS A 214 -1.86 18.44 19.08
CA HIS A 214 -1.45 17.70 17.90
C HIS A 214 -0.62 18.53 16.94
N ALA A 215 -0.86 19.85 16.94
CA ALA A 215 0.03 20.82 16.33
C ALA A 215 -0.05 22.12 17.12
N VAL A 216 1.07 22.82 17.19
CA VAL A 216 1.14 24.23 17.57
C VAL A 216 1.82 24.94 16.41
N THR A 217 1.20 25.99 15.91
CA THR A 217 1.74 26.74 14.78
C THR A 217 2.10 28.14 15.23
N THR A 218 3.32 28.57 14.93
CA THR A 218 3.77 29.94 15.20
C THR A 218 4.21 30.59 13.89
N ASP A 219 3.66 31.75 13.57
CA ASP A 219 4.06 32.52 12.40
C ASP A 219 5.21 33.50 12.70
N ILE A 220 5.72 34.16 11.66
CA ILE A 220 6.77 35.19 11.78
C ILE A 220 6.36 36.43 12.59
N ARG A 221 5.07 36.60 12.90
CA ARG A 221 4.53 37.67 13.76
C ARG A 221 4.33 37.20 15.20
N ASN A 222 4.89 36.04 15.56
CA ASN A 222 4.71 35.36 16.85
C ASN A 222 3.25 35.02 17.19
N GLN A 223 2.35 34.98 16.20
CA GLN A 223 0.99 34.53 16.42
C GLN A 223 0.97 33.01 16.52
N THR A 224 0.51 32.52 17.67
CA THR A 224 0.50 31.10 17.98
C THR A 224 -0.92 30.54 17.92
N HIS A 225 -1.11 29.45 17.20
CA HIS A 225 -2.39 28.73 17.14
C HIS A 225 -2.23 27.30 17.68
N PHE A 226 -3.13 26.91 18.58
CA PHE A 226 -3.08 25.62 19.27
C PHE A 226 -4.13 24.67 18.74
N TYR A 227 -3.69 23.57 18.14
CA TYR A 227 -4.58 22.49 17.70
C TYR A 227 -4.68 21.43 18.79
N SER A 228 -5.66 21.58 19.68
CA SER A 228 -5.87 20.71 20.83
C SER A 228 -6.11 19.25 20.44
N GLY A 229 -5.33 18.34 21.03
CA GLY A 229 -5.52 16.89 20.86
C GLY A 229 -6.56 16.29 21.80
N LYS A 230 -7.22 17.09 22.65
CA LYS A 230 -8.07 16.60 23.75
C LYS A 230 -9.14 15.61 23.29
N GLN A 231 -9.92 15.97 22.27
CA GLN A 231 -11.01 15.11 21.77
C GLN A 231 -10.48 13.82 21.14
N CYS A 232 -9.41 13.92 20.34
CA CYS A 232 -8.75 12.79 19.70
C CYS A 232 -8.15 11.83 20.73
N ASN A 233 -7.41 12.36 21.71
CA ASN A 233 -6.79 11.58 22.79
C ASN A 233 -7.84 10.93 23.70
N HIS A 234 -8.92 11.63 24.03
CA HIS A 234 -10.03 11.05 24.79
C HIS A 234 -10.61 9.84 24.04
N LYS A 235 -10.92 10.01 22.75
CA LYS A 235 -11.42 8.93 21.90
C LYS A 235 -10.43 7.76 21.81
N ALA A 236 -9.14 8.04 21.62
CA ALA A 236 -8.09 7.02 21.60
C ALA A 236 -8.00 6.25 22.93
N THR A 237 -8.06 6.95 24.06
CA THR A 237 -8.05 6.37 25.41
C THR A 237 -9.25 5.46 25.64
N CYS A 238 -10.45 5.90 25.23
CA CYS A 238 -11.67 5.08 25.31
C CYS A 238 -11.52 3.78 24.52
N TYR A 239 -10.99 3.84 23.30
CA TYR A 239 -10.70 2.62 22.52
C TYR A 239 -9.62 1.76 23.16
N GLN A 240 -8.57 2.34 23.74
CA GLN A 240 -7.50 1.61 24.41
C GLN A 240 -8.04 0.85 25.64
N LYS A 241 -8.85 1.50 26.48
CA LYS A 241 -9.51 0.88 27.64
C LYS A 241 -10.43 -0.26 27.20
N ALA A 242 -11.27 -0.01 26.19
CA ALA A 242 -12.16 -1.03 25.63
C ALA A 242 -11.36 -2.23 25.08
N ARG A 243 -10.28 -1.97 24.33
CA ARG A 243 -9.40 -3.01 23.80
C ARG A 243 -8.75 -3.83 24.90
N LYS A 244 -8.20 -3.20 25.94
CA LYS A 244 -7.61 -3.88 27.11
C LYS A 244 -8.63 -4.79 27.79
N SER A 245 -9.84 -4.29 28.06
CA SER A 245 -10.90 -5.09 28.68
C SER A 245 -11.33 -6.29 27.81
N LEU A 246 -11.52 -6.08 26.51
CA LEU A 246 -11.88 -7.16 25.59
C LEU A 246 -10.76 -8.21 25.46
N GLN A 247 -9.49 -7.79 25.46
CA GLN A 247 -8.34 -8.70 25.43
C GLN A 247 -8.26 -9.53 26.72
N GLN A 248 -8.49 -8.92 27.88
CA GLN A 248 -8.53 -9.63 29.17
C GLN A 248 -9.66 -10.66 29.24
N LYS A 249 -10.85 -10.34 28.71
CA LYS A 249 -12.00 -11.25 28.74
C LYS A 249 -11.79 -12.55 27.96
N GLY A 250 -11.01 -12.54 26.89
CA GLY A 250 -10.63 -13.76 26.15
C GLY A 250 -11.75 -14.53 25.41
N THR A 251 -13.03 -14.18 25.62
CA THR A 251 -14.19 -14.92 25.07
C THR A 251 -14.31 -14.79 23.55
N ARG A 252 -15.02 -15.71 22.90
CA ARG A 252 -15.31 -15.67 21.46
C ARG A 252 -16.02 -14.36 21.05
N SER A 253 -16.94 -13.87 21.89
CA SER A 253 -17.64 -12.58 21.67
C SER A 253 -16.68 -11.39 21.81
N ALA A 254 -15.79 -11.41 22.81
CA ALA A 254 -14.79 -10.36 23.00
C ALA A 254 -13.78 -10.31 21.84
N LYS A 255 -13.31 -11.49 21.37
CA LYS A 255 -12.47 -11.62 20.18
C LYS A 255 -13.17 -11.11 18.92
N ARG A 256 -14.48 -11.35 18.76
CA ARG A 256 -15.28 -10.81 17.64
C ARG A 256 -15.33 -9.28 17.68
N ARG A 257 -15.56 -8.69 18.86
CA ARG A 257 -15.65 -7.23 19.04
C ARG A 257 -14.32 -6.48 18.94
N LEU A 258 -13.19 -7.16 19.13
CA LEU A 258 -11.85 -6.62 18.86
C LEU A 258 -11.53 -6.45 17.37
N VAL A 259 -12.24 -7.20 16.52
CA VAL A 259 -11.99 -7.28 15.08
C VAL A 259 -12.98 -6.43 14.28
N SER A 260 -14.19 -6.21 14.83
CA SER A 260 -15.22 -5.29 14.31
C SER A 260 -14.82 -3.83 14.44
#